data_AF-A0A8H6IH24-F1
#
_entry.id   AF-A0A8H6IH24-F1
#
_cell.length_a   1.000
_cell.length_b   1.000
_cell.length_c   1.000
_cell.angle_alpha   90.00
_cell.angle_beta   90.00
_cell.angle_gamma   90.00
#
_symmetry.space_group_name_H-M   'P 1'
#
loop_
_entity.id
_entity.type
_entity.pdbx_description
1 polymer ?
#
loop_
_entity_poly.entity_id
_entity_poly.type
_entity_poly.pdbx_seq_one_letter_code
_entity_poly.pdbx_strand_id
1 'polypeptide(L)'
;MPEIVEGFAHFLTAKWALDLFGDSSRCVQAIWADFTAKESAAAEIPHGMVQKLTPGTRIRRGTHRRQTPVLAAELQDVPDNLSRIEITDLEIKDVHHSVRALIVDLGPLWLRLAYLTHTAVQVYRKDRWEELLVVPSTLRKFSIGLAFECEDFVLAFASMDKLFQPIWATTRAGLSVKTGEIEPPCVLNEYLRFLEGVADWIHTRWRLERQDFAVNAIREANDVFIGIGAYTINEVFFLAGIPIGIRECDLFGCPSRCSRFLEAYWAFAYRAENALPSFLRPALDAGMLAPDSNGRQSYPERFLRIYGKPDLSLPRSIVELANEHNQTVESIHKQVIDGYWYRSEWIEFLPDPFEPAYLLDALHSPLKGNIYLSHLIWGDEEWERIRVHHNLPEPARTDPITEMYSKLGEF
;
A
#
# COMPACT_ATOMS: atom_id res chain seq x y z
N MET A 1 -8.88 0.95 3.98
CA MET A 1 -7.56 1.59 3.97
C MET A 1 -6.93 1.26 2.63
N PRO A 2 -6.37 2.25 1.89
CA PRO A 2 -5.65 1.97 0.65
C PRO A 2 -4.55 0.94 0.93
N GLU A 3 -4.47 -0.08 0.08
CA GLU A 3 -3.37 -1.04 0.07
C GLU A 3 -2.31 -0.51 -0.90
N ILE A 4 -1.14 -1.16 -0.93
CA ILE A 4 0.02 -0.63 -1.67
C ILE A 4 -0.27 -0.42 -3.17
N VAL A 5 -1.12 -1.27 -3.76
CA VAL A 5 -1.49 -1.18 -5.18
C VAL A 5 -2.35 0.05 -5.46
N GLU A 6 -3.35 0.38 -4.63
CA GLU A 6 -4.12 1.61 -4.82
C GLU A 6 -3.27 2.86 -4.58
N GLY A 7 -2.34 2.80 -3.62
CA GLY A 7 -1.38 3.89 -3.39
C GLY A 7 -0.59 4.22 -4.65
N PHE A 8 -0.04 3.19 -5.33
CA PHE A 8 0.62 3.36 -6.61
C PHE A 8 -0.32 3.81 -7.73
N ALA A 9 -1.55 3.28 -7.79
CA ALA A 9 -2.53 3.68 -8.81
C ALA A 9 -2.84 5.17 -8.75
N HIS A 10 -3.06 5.70 -7.54
CA HIS A 10 -3.31 7.12 -7.32
C HIS A 10 -2.10 7.99 -7.68
N PHE A 11 -0.90 7.54 -7.31
CA PHE A 11 0.34 8.21 -7.69
C PHE A 11 0.53 8.29 -9.21
N LEU A 12 0.42 7.17 -9.91
CA LEU A 12 0.57 7.09 -11.36
C LEU A 12 -0.48 7.95 -12.06
N THR A 13 -1.74 7.92 -11.59
CA THR A 13 -2.82 8.74 -12.15
C THR A 13 -2.50 10.23 -12.05
N ALA A 14 -2.06 10.69 -10.87
CA ALA A 14 -1.63 12.09 -10.69
C ALA A 14 -0.40 12.43 -11.55
N LYS A 15 0.60 11.55 -11.58
CA LYS A 15 1.86 11.80 -12.30
C LYS A 15 1.62 11.92 -13.81
N TRP A 16 0.91 10.97 -14.41
CA TRP A 16 0.62 11.01 -15.84
C TRP A 16 -0.27 12.18 -16.23
N ALA A 17 -1.16 12.63 -15.35
CA ALA A 17 -1.92 13.84 -15.59
C ALA A 17 -1.02 15.07 -15.62
N LEU A 18 -0.05 15.19 -14.69
CA LEU A 18 0.92 16.29 -14.75
C LEU A 18 1.74 16.24 -16.05
N ASP A 19 2.12 15.06 -16.51
CA ASP A 19 2.82 14.90 -17.79
C ASP A 19 1.93 15.28 -18.98
N LEU A 20 0.64 14.91 -18.96
CA LEU A 20 -0.35 15.25 -19.99
C LEU A 20 -0.60 16.75 -20.08
N PHE A 21 -0.67 17.44 -18.95
CA PHE A 21 -0.86 18.89 -18.86
C PHE A 21 0.48 19.63 -18.64
N GLY A 22 1.57 19.11 -19.21
CA GLY A 22 2.92 19.66 -19.05
C GLY A 22 3.08 21.08 -19.60
N ASP A 23 2.30 21.45 -20.61
CA ASP A 23 2.33 22.77 -21.26
C ASP A 23 1.35 23.78 -20.62
N SER A 24 0.48 23.34 -19.71
CA SER A 24 -0.54 24.15 -19.04
C SER A 24 0.02 24.79 -17.77
N SER A 25 -0.49 25.97 -17.39
CA SER A 25 -0.13 26.57 -16.10
C SER A 25 -0.61 25.68 -14.94
N ARG A 26 0.34 25.34 -14.05
CA ARG A 26 0.09 24.55 -12.83
C ARG A 26 -0.15 25.43 -11.59
N CYS A 27 -0.25 26.75 -11.77
CA CYS A 27 -0.64 27.66 -10.70
C CYS A 27 -2.06 27.34 -10.24
N VAL A 28 -2.26 27.25 -8.93
CA VAL A 28 -3.57 26.95 -8.34
C VAL A 28 -4.43 28.21 -8.38
N GLN A 29 -5.57 28.13 -9.04
CA GLN A 29 -6.55 29.21 -9.16
C GLN A 29 -7.60 29.17 -8.03
N ALA A 30 -7.89 27.95 -7.55
CA ALA A 30 -8.84 27.72 -6.48
C ALA A 30 -8.66 26.35 -5.84
N ILE A 31 -9.15 26.25 -4.60
CA ILE A 31 -9.26 25.00 -3.86
C ILE A 31 -10.73 24.73 -3.61
N TRP A 32 -11.16 23.48 -3.77
CA TRP A 32 -12.57 23.10 -3.70
C TRP A 32 -12.81 21.92 -2.76
N ALA A 33 -13.99 21.85 -2.15
CA ALA A 33 -14.46 20.66 -1.43
C ALA A 33 -16.00 20.62 -1.34
N ASP A 34 -16.56 19.42 -1.20
CA ASP A 34 -17.94 19.22 -0.79
C ASP A 34 -18.09 19.30 0.73
N PHE A 35 -19.14 20.01 1.15
CA PHE A 35 -19.49 20.16 2.56
C PHE A 35 -20.41 19.01 2.99
N THR A 36 -20.30 18.58 4.24
CA THR A 36 -21.29 17.66 4.87
C THR A 36 -22.63 18.39 5.02
N ALA A 37 -23.72 17.66 5.27
CA ALA A 37 -25.03 18.29 5.48
C ALA A 37 -25.01 19.34 6.59
N LYS A 38 -24.30 19.06 7.69
CA LYS A 38 -24.13 19.99 8.82
C LYS A 38 -23.34 21.24 8.42
N GLU A 39 -22.24 21.06 7.68
CA GLU A 39 -21.41 22.17 7.20
C GLU A 39 -22.16 23.04 6.19
N SER A 40 -22.92 22.42 5.26
CA SER A 40 -23.75 23.13 4.30
C SER A 40 -24.82 23.97 5.00
N ALA A 41 -25.49 23.41 6.00
CA ALA A 41 -26.48 24.14 6.80
C ALA A 41 -25.86 25.31 7.56
N ALA A 42 -24.68 25.12 8.17
CA ALA A 42 -23.98 26.17 8.90
C ALA A 42 -23.49 27.32 8.00
N ALA A 43 -23.20 27.03 6.73
CA ALA A 43 -22.77 28.02 5.74
C ALA A 43 -23.92 28.55 4.87
N GLU A 44 -25.17 28.14 5.13
CA GLU A 44 -26.36 28.54 4.37
C GLU A 44 -26.27 28.25 2.85
N ILE A 45 -25.63 27.15 2.49
CA ILE A 45 -25.44 26.72 1.09
C ILE A 45 -26.21 25.44 0.77
N PRO A 46 -26.57 25.21 -0.51
CA PRO A 46 -27.19 23.96 -0.93
C PRO A 46 -26.31 22.74 -0.60
N HIS A 47 -26.93 21.73 0.02
CA HIS A 47 -26.24 20.50 0.34
C HIS A 47 -25.83 19.72 -0.92
N GLY A 48 -24.61 19.18 -0.90
CA GLY A 48 -24.11 18.28 -1.93
C GLY A 48 -23.49 18.98 -3.14
N MET A 49 -23.37 20.31 -3.12
CA MET A 49 -22.66 21.08 -4.14
C MET A 49 -21.20 21.31 -3.74
N VAL A 50 -20.31 21.34 -4.74
CA VAL A 50 -18.88 21.65 -4.54
C VAL A 50 -18.74 23.12 -4.22
N GLN A 51 -17.96 23.44 -3.19
CA GLN A 51 -17.74 24.80 -2.76
C GLN A 51 -16.30 25.20 -2.94
N LYS A 52 -16.09 26.44 -3.40
CA LYS A 52 -14.78 27.07 -3.39
C LYS A 52 -14.41 27.38 -1.94
N LEU A 53 -13.25 26.91 -1.51
CA LEU A 53 -12.73 27.20 -0.18
C LEU A 53 -12.19 28.63 -0.15
N THR A 54 -12.60 29.37 0.86
CA THR A 54 -12.11 30.73 1.16
C THR A 54 -11.18 30.71 2.37
N PRO A 55 -10.37 31.77 2.59
CA PRO A 55 -9.56 31.90 3.79
C PRO A 55 -10.34 31.82 5.12
N GLY A 56 -11.67 32.01 5.10
CA GLY A 56 -12.56 31.83 6.25
C GLY A 56 -13.02 30.39 6.50
N THR A 57 -12.69 29.44 5.63
CA THR A 57 -13.14 28.04 5.73
C THR A 57 -12.46 27.33 6.90
N ARG A 58 -13.23 26.63 7.74
CA ARG A 58 -12.75 25.92 8.94
C ARG A 58 -13.18 24.44 9.01
N ILE A 59 -13.51 23.83 7.88
CA ILE A 59 -13.90 22.41 7.83
C ILE A 59 -12.71 21.49 8.13
N ARG A 60 -12.99 20.34 8.75
CA ARG A 60 -11.99 19.32 9.12
C ARG A 60 -12.38 17.95 8.60
N ARG A 61 -11.39 17.11 8.28
CA ARG A 61 -11.57 15.76 7.74
C ARG A 61 -10.60 14.78 8.41
N GLY A 62 -10.97 13.51 8.47
CA GLY A 62 -10.21 12.46 9.12
C GLY A 62 -11.08 11.65 10.07
N THR A 63 -10.47 10.69 10.77
CA THR A 63 -11.19 9.87 11.76
C THR A 63 -11.57 10.71 12.98
N HIS A 64 -12.57 10.26 13.75
CA HIS A 64 -13.16 11.01 14.89
C HIS A 64 -12.11 11.64 15.84
N ARG A 65 -10.97 10.98 16.06
CA ARG A 65 -9.91 11.46 16.97
C ARG A 65 -8.73 12.14 16.27
N ARG A 66 -8.67 12.11 14.94
CA ARG A 66 -7.53 12.59 14.14
C ARG A 66 -8.00 13.46 12.97
N GLN A 67 -8.97 14.34 13.21
CA GLN A 67 -9.42 15.27 12.17
C GLN A 67 -8.39 16.38 11.99
N THR A 68 -8.07 16.73 10.75
CA THR A 68 -7.17 17.82 10.38
C THR A 68 -7.90 18.85 9.51
N PRO A 69 -7.48 20.14 9.53
CA PRO A 69 -8.05 21.16 8.67
C PRO A 69 -7.90 20.80 7.19
N VAL A 70 -8.97 20.97 6.41
CA VAL A 70 -8.91 20.74 4.96
C VAL A 70 -8.00 21.77 4.28
N LEU A 71 -8.05 23.02 4.74
CA LEU A 71 -7.22 24.11 4.26
C LEU A 71 -6.05 24.34 5.22
N ALA A 72 -4.84 24.57 4.70
CA ALA A 72 -3.64 24.88 5.48
C ALA A 72 -3.86 26.11 6.37
N ALA A 73 -3.19 26.19 7.52
CA ALA A 73 -3.31 27.34 8.42
C ALA A 73 -2.78 28.62 7.75
N GLU A 74 -1.74 28.48 6.95
CA GLU A 74 -1.07 29.51 6.18
C GLU A 74 -1.99 30.15 5.11
N LEU A 75 -3.02 29.44 4.66
CA LEU A 75 -4.03 29.91 3.71
C LEU A 75 -5.28 30.47 4.41
N GLN A 76 -5.35 30.41 5.73
CA GLN A 76 -6.51 30.86 6.50
C GLN A 76 -6.33 32.30 7.00
N ASP A 77 -7.44 33.04 7.03
CA ASP A 77 -7.52 34.37 7.62
C ASP A 77 -7.72 34.22 9.14
N VAL A 78 -6.63 34.00 9.86
CA VAL A 78 -6.59 33.98 11.33
C VAL A 78 -5.65 35.07 11.84
N PRO A 79 -5.98 35.76 12.96
CA PRO A 79 -5.21 36.91 13.44
C PRO A 79 -3.71 36.63 13.64
N ASP A 80 -3.35 35.40 14.00
CA ASP A 80 -1.98 35.00 14.30
C ASP A 80 -1.22 34.45 13.08
N ASN A 81 -1.80 34.48 11.87
CA ASN A 81 -1.13 34.02 10.65
C ASN A 81 -0.18 35.09 10.09
N LEU A 82 1.03 35.15 10.66
CA LEU A 82 2.09 36.07 10.20
C LEU A 82 2.73 35.67 8.86
N SER A 83 2.47 34.45 8.39
CA SER A 83 3.05 33.86 7.16
C SER A 83 1.94 33.49 6.18
N ARG A 84 1.04 34.45 5.93
CA ARG A 84 -0.08 34.25 5.00
C ARG A 84 0.43 34.00 3.59
N ILE A 85 -0.09 32.94 2.98
CA ILE A 85 0.16 32.54 1.59
C ILE A 85 -1.16 32.74 0.83
N GLU A 86 -1.12 33.34 -0.35
CA GLU A 86 -2.29 33.43 -1.21
C GLU A 86 -2.43 32.14 -2.03
N ILE A 87 -3.67 31.76 -2.39
CA ILE A 87 -3.90 30.54 -3.18
C ILE A 87 -3.14 30.59 -4.51
N THR A 88 -3.00 31.79 -5.10
CA THR A 88 -2.27 32.02 -6.35
C THR A 88 -0.76 31.87 -6.23
N ASP A 89 -0.21 31.81 -5.02
CA ASP A 89 1.21 31.53 -4.78
C ASP A 89 1.52 30.03 -4.83
N LEU A 90 0.48 29.18 -4.88
CA LEU A 90 0.61 27.73 -4.95
C LEU A 90 0.74 27.27 -6.40
N GLU A 91 1.59 26.27 -6.63
CA GLU A 91 1.81 25.65 -7.93
C GLU A 91 2.02 24.15 -7.74
N ILE A 92 1.32 23.30 -8.48
CA ILE A 92 1.55 21.85 -8.43
C ILE A 92 2.86 21.52 -9.16
N LYS A 93 3.97 21.47 -8.42
CA LYS A 93 5.31 21.25 -8.99
C LYS A 93 5.55 19.78 -9.33
N ASP A 94 5.26 18.90 -8.37
CA ASP A 94 5.41 17.46 -8.52
C ASP A 94 4.46 16.72 -7.56
N VAL A 95 4.34 15.42 -7.80
CA VAL A 95 3.67 14.51 -6.88
C VAL A 95 4.64 13.41 -6.47
N HIS A 96 4.57 13.03 -5.21
CA HIS A 96 5.21 11.87 -4.65
C HIS A 96 4.15 11.00 -3.99
N HIS A 97 4.56 9.83 -3.53
CA HIS A 97 3.66 8.94 -2.84
C HIS A 97 4.34 8.38 -1.61
N SER A 98 3.49 8.00 -0.67
CA SER A 98 3.79 6.93 0.24
C SER A 98 2.75 5.85 0.09
N VAL A 99 2.90 4.75 0.80
CA VAL A 99 2.02 3.59 0.65
C VAL A 99 0.54 3.92 0.93
N ARG A 100 0.24 4.96 1.73
CA ARG A 100 -1.13 5.32 2.13
C ARG A 100 -1.56 6.74 1.78
N ALA A 101 -0.70 7.51 1.11
CA ALA A 101 -0.97 8.92 0.83
C ALA A 101 -0.37 9.38 -0.49
N LEU A 102 -1.01 10.39 -1.08
CA LEU A 102 -0.37 11.23 -2.09
C LEU A 102 0.32 12.38 -1.37
N ILE A 103 1.53 12.72 -1.80
CA ILE A 103 2.24 13.91 -1.36
C ILE A 103 2.31 14.86 -2.56
N VAL A 104 1.78 16.07 -2.42
CA VAL A 104 1.75 17.09 -3.47
C VAL A 104 2.70 18.22 -3.06
N ASP A 105 3.68 18.51 -3.92
CA ASP A 105 4.52 19.70 -3.81
C ASP A 105 3.76 20.87 -4.43
N LEU A 106 3.33 21.81 -3.59
CA LEU A 106 2.57 23.00 -3.99
C LEU A 106 3.45 24.25 -4.04
N GLY A 107 4.78 24.12 -4.00
CA GLY A 107 5.72 25.25 -3.92
C GLY A 107 5.98 25.68 -2.47
N PRO A 108 5.40 26.79 -1.98
CA PRO A 108 5.58 27.23 -0.60
C PRO A 108 4.88 26.33 0.43
N LEU A 109 4.03 25.41 -0.01
CA LEU A 109 3.36 24.42 0.84
C LEU A 109 3.53 23.01 0.28
N TRP A 110 3.43 22.05 1.19
CA TRP A 110 3.39 20.62 0.93
C TRP A 110 2.11 20.06 1.52
N LEU A 111 1.43 19.21 0.77
CA LEU A 111 0.26 18.46 1.23
C LEU A 111 0.56 16.97 1.22
N ARG A 112 0.35 16.30 2.34
CA ARG A 112 0.18 14.84 2.41
C ARG A 112 -1.30 14.53 2.61
N LEU A 113 -1.93 13.85 1.66
CA LEU A 113 -3.33 13.45 1.77
C LEU A 113 -3.43 11.94 1.92
N ALA A 114 -3.72 11.49 3.15
CA ALA A 114 -3.98 10.08 3.41
C ALA A 114 -5.41 9.73 2.94
N TYR A 115 -5.51 8.70 2.09
CA TYR A 115 -6.77 8.35 1.42
C TYR A 115 -7.82 7.76 2.38
N LEU A 116 -7.38 7.18 3.52
CA LEU A 116 -8.20 6.42 4.49
C LEU A 116 -9.17 5.42 3.85
N THR A 117 -10.44 5.75 3.60
CA THR A 117 -11.40 4.85 2.93
C THR A 117 -12.05 5.54 1.76
N HIS A 118 -12.32 4.76 0.70
CA HIS A 118 -13.14 5.16 -0.44
C HIS A 118 -12.77 6.51 -1.08
N THR A 119 -11.49 6.91 -1.01
CA THR A 119 -10.97 8.12 -1.64
C THR A 119 -10.06 7.72 -2.79
N ALA A 120 -10.28 8.33 -3.96
CA ALA A 120 -9.51 8.11 -5.16
C ALA A 120 -9.04 9.43 -5.77
N VAL A 121 -7.82 9.42 -6.30
CA VAL A 121 -7.30 10.52 -7.10
C VAL A 121 -7.92 10.47 -8.49
N GLN A 122 -8.41 11.60 -8.95
CA GLN A 122 -8.97 11.83 -10.29
C GLN A 122 -8.42 13.14 -10.83
N VAL A 123 -8.29 13.23 -12.15
CA VAL A 123 -7.99 14.49 -12.83
C VAL A 123 -9.09 14.79 -13.82
N TYR A 124 -9.63 16.00 -13.73
CA TYR A 124 -10.66 16.50 -14.63
C TYR A 124 -10.07 17.56 -15.53
N ARG A 125 -10.43 17.56 -16.81
CA ARG A 125 -10.28 18.74 -17.66
C ARG A 125 -11.18 19.86 -17.17
N LYS A 126 -10.81 21.11 -17.46
CA LYS A 126 -11.56 22.30 -17.03
C LYS A 126 -13.04 22.28 -17.44
N ASP A 127 -13.32 21.94 -18.69
CA ASP A 127 -14.69 21.81 -19.23
C ASP A 127 -15.54 20.81 -18.43
N ARG A 128 -14.99 19.62 -18.15
CA ARG A 128 -15.66 18.60 -17.33
C ARG A 128 -15.80 19.00 -15.87
N TRP A 129 -14.84 19.75 -15.35
CA TRP A 129 -14.92 20.27 -13.99
C TRP A 129 -16.08 21.26 -13.83
N GLU A 130 -16.26 22.17 -14.77
CA GLU A 130 -17.37 23.14 -14.77
C GLU A 130 -18.74 22.45 -14.79
N GLU A 131 -18.89 21.39 -15.60
CA GLU A 131 -20.07 20.53 -15.58
C GLU A 131 -20.27 19.89 -14.20
N LEU A 132 -19.19 19.40 -13.59
CA LEU A 132 -19.24 18.71 -12.30
C LEU A 132 -19.60 19.64 -11.13
N LEU A 133 -19.28 20.94 -11.19
CA LEU A 133 -19.60 21.92 -10.15
C LEU A 133 -21.11 22.10 -9.94
N VAL A 134 -21.92 21.92 -10.98
CA VAL A 134 -23.38 22.11 -10.93
C VAL A 134 -24.15 20.82 -10.65
N VAL A 135 -23.47 19.67 -10.58
CA VAL A 135 -24.11 18.37 -10.30
C VAL A 135 -23.97 18.02 -8.82
N PRO A 136 -25.09 17.85 -8.08
CA PRO A 136 -25.03 17.49 -6.68
C PRO A 136 -24.47 16.07 -6.47
N SER A 137 -23.77 15.87 -5.36
CA SER A 137 -23.16 14.58 -4.95
C SER A 137 -24.14 13.40 -4.96
N THR A 138 -25.44 13.62 -4.72
CA THR A 138 -26.48 12.58 -4.78
C THR A 138 -26.67 11.99 -6.18
N LEU A 139 -26.44 12.80 -7.22
CA LEU A 139 -26.45 12.39 -8.63
C LEU A 139 -25.08 11.86 -9.06
N ARG A 140 -23.99 12.52 -8.64
CA ARG A 140 -22.61 12.05 -8.93
C ARG A 140 -22.28 10.70 -8.31
N LYS A 141 -22.92 10.36 -7.20
CA LYS A 141 -22.65 9.18 -6.35
C LYS A 141 -21.31 9.20 -5.63
N PHE A 142 -20.58 10.30 -5.68
CA PHE A 142 -19.38 10.56 -4.89
C PHE A 142 -19.33 12.04 -4.50
N SER A 143 -18.42 12.36 -3.59
CA SER A 143 -18.12 13.73 -3.17
C SER A 143 -16.72 14.16 -3.61
N ILE A 144 -16.50 15.45 -3.76
CA ILE A 144 -15.15 16.02 -3.85
C ILE A 144 -14.63 16.24 -2.44
N GLY A 145 -13.66 15.45 -2.01
CA GLY A 145 -13.01 15.64 -0.72
C GLY A 145 -12.18 16.92 -0.70
N LEU A 146 -11.25 17.02 -1.65
CA LEU A 146 -10.40 18.17 -1.89
C LEU A 146 -10.09 18.24 -3.39
N ALA A 147 -10.00 19.42 -3.99
CA ALA A 147 -9.52 19.57 -5.35
C ALA A 147 -8.73 20.86 -5.55
N PHE A 148 -7.72 20.81 -6.43
CA PHE A 148 -6.88 21.93 -6.84
C PHE A 148 -7.16 22.24 -8.30
N GLU A 149 -7.75 23.41 -8.55
CA GLU A 149 -8.04 23.88 -9.88
C GLU A 149 -6.85 24.66 -10.44
N CYS A 150 -6.36 24.23 -11.61
CA CYS A 150 -5.36 24.91 -12.42
C CYS A 150 -6.04 25.48 -13.68
N GLU A 151 -5.24 25.96 -14.65
CA GLU A 151 -5.75 26.55 -15.89
C GLU A 151 -6.59 25.54 -16.69
N ASP A 152 -5.99 24.43 -17.12
CA ASP A 152 -6.64 23.46 -18.02
C ASP A 152 -7.15 22.19 -17.31
N PHE A 153 -6.77 21.98 -16.05
CA PHE A 153 -7.10 20.75 -15.33
C PHE A 153 -7.36 20.98 -13.83
N VAL A 154 -7.96 19.98 -13.21
CA VAL A 154 -8.24 19.93 -11.77
C VAL A 154 -7.77 18.60 -11.19
N LEU A 155 -6.80 18.64 -10.27
CA LEU A 155 -6.40 17.47 -9.47
C LEU A 155 -7.37 17.32 -8.29
N ALA A 156 -8.16 16.25 -8.28
CA ALA A 156 -9.22 16.03 -7.31
C ALA A 156 -9.04 14.72 -6.53
N PHE A 157 -9.42 14.77 -5.25
CA PHE A 157 -9.54 13.63 -4.35
C PHE A 157 -11.02 13.33 -4.17
N ALA A 158 -11.57 12.52 -5.07
CA ALA A 158 -12.96 12.08 -5.02
C ALA A 158 -13.13 11.07 -3.89
N SER A 159 -14.16 11.23 -3.06
CA SER A 159 -14.41 10.37 -1.89
C SER A 159 -15.89 10.02 -1.77
N MET A 160 -16.19 8.76 -1.42
CA MET A 160 -17.58 8.34 -1.17
C MET A 160 -18.13 8.88 0.15
N ASP A 161 -17.29 8.93 1.19
CA ASP A 161 -17.69 9.17 2.58
C ASP A 161 -17.01 10.42 3.19
N LYS A 162 -16.17 11.12 2.41
CA LYS A 162 -15.33 12.25 2.87
C LYS A 162 -14.37 11.85 4.00
N LEU A 163 -14.04 10.56 4.12
CA LEU A 163 -13.07 10.08 5.08
C LEU A 163 -11.70 10.06 4.43
N PHE A 164 -10.98 11.17 4.55
CA PHE A 164 -9.59 11.37 4.15
C PHE A 164 -8.91 12.32 5.14
N GLN A 165 -7.59 12.38 5.17
CA GLN A 165 -6.86 13.21 6.12
C GLN A 165 -5.76 14.03 5.42
N PRO A 166 -5.97 15.35 5.23
CA PRO A 166 -4.95 16.24 4.71
C PRO A 166 -4.00 16.71 5.83
N ILE A 167 -2.71 16.71 5.56
CA ILE A 167 -1.67 17.22 6.45
C ILE A 167 -0.82 18.21 5.66
N TRP A 168 -0.76 19.44 6.16
CA TRP A 168 -0.09 20.56 5.51
C TRP A 168 1.22 20.89 6.20
N ALA A 169 2.26 21.26 5.46
CA ALA A 169 3.51 21.78 6.00
C ALA A 169 4.17 22.74 5.01
N THR A 170 5.02 23.65 5.51
CA THR A 170 5.84 24.54 4.66
C THR A 170 7.09 23.85 4.10
N THR A 171 7.40 22.65 4.59
CA THR A 171 8.50 21.82 4.09
C THR A 171 8.07 20.36 4.04
N ARG A 172 8.69 19.58 3.14
CA ARG A 172 8.44 18.13 3.05
C ARG A 172 8.69 17.41 4.37
N ALA A 173 9.79 17.72 5.05
CA ALA A 173 10.12 17.11 6.35
C ALA A 173 9.09 17.44 7.44
N GLY A 174 8.46 18.62 7.37
CA GLY A 174 7.40 19.03 8.30
C GLY A 174 6.13 18.18 8.24
N LEU A 175 5.92 17.40 7.16
CA LEU A 175 4.80 16.47 7.04
C LEU A 175 4.86 15.32 8.06
N SER A 176 6.07 14.91 8.47
CA SER A 176 6.28 13.84 9.46
C SER A 176 6.24 14.35 10.90
N VAL A 177 6.66 15.60 11.14
CA VAL A 177 6.75 16.18 12.49
C VAL A 177 5.35 16.39 13.09
N LYS A 178 4.38 16.82 12.28
CA LYS A 178 3.02 17.15 12.78
C LYS A 178 2.23 15.94 13.29
N THR A 179 2.58 14.73 12.88
CA THR A 179 1.94 13.50 13.38
C THR A 179 2.68 12.87 14.55
N GLY A 180 3.97 13.21 14.74
CA GLY A 180 4.87 12.44 15.61
C GLY A 180 5.10 11.01 15.12
N GLU A 181 4.59 10.66 13.94
CA GLU A 181 4.69 9.34 13.34
C GLU A 181 5.80 9.37 12.30
N ILE A 182 6.87 8.61 12.55
CA ILE A 182 7.86 8.29 11.52
C ILE A 182 7.12 7.45 10.48
N GLU A 183 7.16 7.87 9.22
CA GLU A 183 6.54 7.11 8.16
C GLU A 183 7.21 5.73 8.05
N PRO A 184 6.44 4.64 8.07
CA PRO A 184 6.99 3.31 7.90
C PRO A 184 7.78 3.21 6.59
N PRO A 185 8.95 2.54 6.61
CA PRO A 185 9.75 2.36 5.41
C PRO A 185 8.96 1.59 4.34
N CYS A 186 9.01 2.06 3.10
CA CYS A 186 8.39 1.36 1.99
C CYS A 186 9.13 0.04 1.70
N VAL A 187 8.41 -1.09 1.66
CA VAL A 187 9.02 -2.40 1.37
C VAL A 187 9.82 -2.39 0.06
N LEU A 188 9.37 -1.65 -0.94
CA LEU A 188 9.99 -1.64 -2.28
C LEU A 188 11.29 -0.83 -2.33
N ASN A 189 11.25 0.40 -1.81
CA ASN A 189 12.33 1.40 -1.98
C ASN A 189 13.25 1.52 -0.77
N GLU A 190 12.83 1.01 0.39
CA GLU A 190 13.56 1.09 1.66
C GLU A 190 13.65 -0.29 2.32
N TYR A 191 13.88 -1.33 1.51
CA TYR A 191 13.77 -2.72 1.95
C TYR A 191 14.60 -3.04 3.20
N LEU A 192 15.84 -2.56 3.30
CA LEU A 192 16.67 -2.77 4.48
C LEU A 192 16.03 -2.22 5.76
N ARG A 193 15.54 -0.98 5.71
CA ARG A 193 14.87 -0.33 6.85
C ARG A 193 13.56 -1.03 7.19
N PHE A 194 12.86 -1.54 6.18
CA PHE A 194 11.68 -2.36 6.37
C PHE A 194 12.03 -3.66 7.12
N LEU A 195 13.10 -4.36 6.73
CA LEU A 195 13.58 -5.54 7.44
C LEU A 195 14.00 -5.23 8.88
N GLU A 196 14.65 -4.09 9.13
CA GLU A 196 14.97 -3.62 10.50
C GLU A 196 13.69 -3.46 11.34
N GLY A 197 12.68 -2.77 10.80
CA GLY A 197 11.40 -2.58 11.49
C GLY A 197 10.67 -3.89 11.77
N VAL A 198 10.71 -4.84 10.83
CA VAL A 198 10.15 -6.19 11.02
C VAL A 198 10.93 -6.96 12.09
N ALA A 199 12.26 -6.92 12.06
CA ALA A 199 13.11 -7.58 13.04
C ALA A 199 12.83 -7.08 14.46
N ASP A 200 12.76 -5.77 14.64
CA ASP A 200 12.42 -5.14 15.92
C ASP A 200 11.02 -5.54 16.39
N TRP A 201 10.05 -5.55 15.47
CA TRP A 201 8.68 -5.96 15.76
C TRP A 201 8.60 -7.43 16.20
N ILE A 202 9.29 -8.35 15.52
CA ILE A 202 9.35 -9.75 15.93
C ILE A 202 10.05 -9.87 17.29
N HIS A 203 11.18 -9.18 17.49
CA HIS A 203 11.97 -9.25 18.71
C HIS A 203 11.16 -8.80 19.94
N THR A 204 10.44 -7.68 19.85
CA THR A 204 9.59 -7.17 20.95
C THR A 204 8.45 -8.11 21.31
N ARG A 205 8.03 -8.97 20.38
CA ARG A 205 6.92 -9.92 20.56
C ARG A 205 7.40 -11.35 20.83
N TRP A 206 8.69 -11.62 20.77
CA TRP A 206 9.23 -12.99 20.81
C TRP A 206 8.80 -13.78 22.03
N ARG A 207 8.76 -13.12 23.20
CA ARG A 207 8.40 -13.70 24.50
C ARG A 207 6.91 -13.65 24.82
N LEU A 208 6.10 -13.05 23.95
CA LEU A 208 4.66 -12.97 24.12
C LEU A 208 3.98 -14.23 23.61
N GLU A 209 2.79 -14.52 24.14
CA GLU A 209 1.93 -15.56 23.61
C GLU A 209 1.35 -15.10 22.26
N ARG A 210 1.75 -15.77 21.16
CA ARG A 210 1.45 -15.40 19.76
C ARG A 210 0.56 -16.45 19.07
N GLN A 211 -0.57 -16.78 19.71
CA GLN A 211 -1.48 -17.84 19.26
C GLN A 211 -2.51 -17.39 18.21
N ASP A 212 -2.65 -16.09 17.98
CA ASP A 212 -3.55 -15.57 16.94
C ASP A 212 -3.02 -15.88 15.52
N PHE A 213 -3.90 -15.78 14.53
CA PHE A 213 -3.52 -15.93 13.14
C PHE A 213 -2.55 -14.83 12.70
N ALA A 214 -1.52 -15.22 11.96
CA ALA A 214 -0.50 -14.29 11.47
C ALA A 214 -1.10 -13.13 10.67
N VAL A 215 -2.17 -13.38 9.91
CA VAL A 215 -2.86 -12.34 9.13
C VAL A 215 -3.45 -11.22 9.97
N ASN A 216 -3.90 -11.52 11.19
CA ASN A 216 -4.43 -10.50 12.09
C ASN A 216 -3.27 -9.67 12.64
N ALA A 217 -2.24 -10.33 13.18
CA ALA A 217 -1.05 -9.68 13.71
C ALA A 217 -0.39 -8.73 12.69
N ILE A 218 -0.24 -9.17 11.43
CA ILE A 218 0.33 -8.37 10.34
C ILE A 218 -0.53 -7.14 10.02
N ARG A 219 -1.85 -7.32 9.91
CA ARG A 219 -2.78 -6.22 9.57
C ARG A 219 -2.92 -5.20 10.70
N GLU A 220 -2.77 -5.63 11.95
CA GLU A 220 -2.77 -4.77 13.13
C GLU A 220 -1.46 -3.98 13.27
N ALA A 221 -0.33 -4.60 12.94
CA ALA A 221 1.00 -3.97 12.87
C ALA A 221 1.16 -3.11 11.61
N ASN A 222 0.22 -2.18 11.43
CA ASN A 222 0.04 -1.39 10.22
C ASN A 222 1.11 -0.31 10.01
N ASP A 223 1.95 -0.10 11.03
CA ASP A 223 3.14 0.73 11.13
C ASP A 223 4.42 -0.03 10.77
N VAL A 224 4.35 -1.36 10.66
CA VAL A 224 5.44 -2.21 10.18
C VAL A 224 5.12 -2.71 8.78
N PHE A 225 3.94 -3.31 8.60
CA PHE A 225 3.45 -3.88 7.34
C PHE A 225 2.52 -2.92 6.61
N ILE A 226 3.02 -1.72 6.32
CA ILE A 226 2.22 -0.64 5.75
C ILE A 226 1.63 -1.03 4.38
N GLY A 227 0.34 -0.80 4.16
CA GLY A 227 -0.31 -1.12 2.88
C GLY A 227 -0.60 -2.60 2.62
N ILE A 228 -0.41 -3.47 3.61
CA ILE A 228 -1.04 -4.79 3.60
C ILE A 228 -2.46 -4.66 4.14
N GLY A 229 -3.46 -4.85 3.27
CA GLY A 229 -4.86 -4.90 3.67
C GLY A 229 -5.48 -6.28 3.52
N ALA A 230 -6.79 -6.31 3.28
CA ALA A 230 -7.58 -7.54 3.28
C ALA A 230 -7.28 -8.42 2.07
N TYR A 231 -6.99 -7.84 0.90
CA TYR A 231 -6.69 -8.65 -0.27
C TYR A 231 -5.18 -8.86 -0.47
N THR A 232 -4.35 -7.85 -0.18
CA THR A 232 -2.89 -7.96 -0.30
C THR A 232 -2.36 -9.06 0.60
N ILE A 233 -2.87 -9.22 1.84
CA ILE A 233 -2.44 -10.30 2.72
C ILE A 233 -2.67 -11.68 2.08
N ASN A 234 -3.80 -11.90 1.41
CA ASN A 234 -4.10 -13.16 0.74
C ASN A 234 -3.09 -13.41 -0.39
N GLU A 235 -2.86 -12.39 -1.23
CA GLU A 235 -1.92 -12.47 -2.35
C GLU A 235 -0.48 -12.74 -1.87
N VAL A 236 -0.02 -12.05 -0.84
CA VAL A 236 1.33 -12.23 -0.28
C VAL A 236 1.50 -13.63 0.30
N PHE A 237 0.52 -14.13 1.06
CA PHE A 237 0.57 -15.51 1.58
C PHE A 237 0.59 -16.55 0.46
N PHE A 238 -0.17 -16.33 -0.61
CA PHE A 238 -0.14 -17.20 -1.79
C PHE A 238 1.23 -17.18 -2.48
N LEU A 239 1.80 -15.99 -2.70
CA LEU A 239 3.12 -15.82 -3.32
C LEU A 239 4.24 -16.44 -2.48
N ALA A 240 4.16 -16.27 -1.16
CA ALA A 240 5.07 -16.88 -0.19
C ALA A 240 4.91 -18.39 -0.13
N GLY A 241 3.76 -18.91 -0.57
CA GLY A 241 3.32 -20.26 -0.35
C GLY A 241 3.23 -20.56 1.14
N ILE A 242 2.35 -19.84 1.83
CA ILE A 242 2.11 -20.05 3.25
C ILE A 242 0.60 -20.14 3.46
N PRO A 243 0.11 -21.11 4.26
CA PRO A 243 -1.31 -21.17 4.60
C PRO A 243 -1.76 -19.88 5.29
N ILE A 244 -2.86 -19.30 4.84
CA ILE A 244 -3.38 -18.07 5.46
C ILE A 244 -3.83 -18.26 6.91
N GLY A 245 -4.19 -19.49 7.29
CA GLY A 245 -4.57 -19.87 8.65
C GLY A 245 -3.40 -20.19 9.58
N ILE A 246 -2.14 -19.90 9.18
CA ILE A 246 -0.99 -20.12 10.06
C ILE A 246 -1.04 -19.16 11.27
N ARG A 247 -0.58 -19.64 12.43
CA ARG A 247 -0.42 -18.79 13.62
C ARG A 247 0.77 -17.87 13.48
N GLU A 248 0.72 -16.72 14.16
CA GLU A 248 1.81 -15.76 14.22
C GLU A 248 3.11 -16.42 14.70
N CYS A 249 3.06 -17.24 15.76
CA CYS A 249 4.24 -17.97 16.26
C CYS A 249 4.83 -18.92 15.23
N ASP A 250 4.01 -19.57 14.41
CA ASP A 250 4.46 -20.58 13.43
C ASP A 250 5.02 -19.93 12.15
N LEU A 251 4.58 -18.71 11.82
CA LEU A 251 5.13 -17.91 10.73
C LEU A 251 6.46 -17.28 11.14
N PHE A 252 6.44 -16.46 12.20
CA PHE A 252 7.59 -15.65 12.61
C PHE A 252 8.56 -16.39 13.52
N GLY A 253 8.20 -17.58 14.03
CA GLY A 253 9.13 -18.48 14.72
C GLY A 253 9.96 -19.34 13.78
N CYS A 254 9.70 -19.31 12.46
CA CYS A 254 10.41 -20.10 11.48
C CYS A 254 11.16 -19.16 10.50
N PRO A 255 12.51 -19.14 10.49
CA PRO A 255 13.30 -18.26 9.64
C PRO A 255 12.91 -18.34 8.16
N SER A 256 12.70 -19.55 7.64
CA SER A 256 12.31 -19.78 6.25
C SER A 256 10.94 -19.19 5.91
N ARG A 257 9.91 -19.44 6.74
CA ARG A 257 8.55 -18.91 6.47
C ARG A 257 8.49 -17.40 6.59
N CYS A 258 9.14 -16.83 7.62
CA CYS A 258 9.24 -15.39 7.77
C CYS A 258 9.89 -14.76 6.52
N SER A 259 11.03 -15.29 6.10
CA SER A 259 11.78 -14.80 4.94
C SER A 259 10.96 -14.88 3.65
N ARG A 260 10.29 -16.02 3.40
CA ARG A 260 9.39 -16.18 2.25
C ARG A 260 8.27 -15.16 2.23
N PHE A 261 7.65 -14.88 3.39
CA PHE A 261 6.62 -13.86 3.49
C PHE A 261 7.16 -12.46 3.13
N LEU A 262 8.34 -12.09 3.63
CA LEU A 262 8.95 -10.79 3.38
C LEU A 262 9.39 -10.62 1.93
N GLU A 263 9.97 -11.66 1.33
CA GLU A 263 10.30 -11.71 -0.10
C GLU A 263 9.04 -11.64 -0.98
N ALA A 264 7.98 -12.36 -0.61
CA ALA A 264 6.72 -12.33 -1.33
C ALA A 264 6.06 -10.95 -1.28
N TYR A 265 6.15 -10.27 -0.14
CA TYR A 265 5.60 -8.93 0.00
C TYR A 265 6.36 -7.92 -0.86
N TRP A 266 7.69 -8.02 -0.89
CA TRP A 266 8.51 -7.24 -1.82
C TRP A 266 8.14 -7.52 -3.28
N ALA A 267 8.05 -8.80 -3.67
CA ALA A 267 7.68 -9.20 -5.03
C ALA A 267 6.30 -8.67 -5.44
N PHE A 268 5.33 -8.72 -4.53
CA PHE A 268 4.00 -8.17 -4.74
C PHE A 268 4.06 -6.65 -5.01
N ALA A 269 4.80 -5.90 -4.20
CA ALA A 269 4.99 -4.47 -4.37
C ALA A 269 5.69 -4.12 -5.69
N TYR A 270 6.75 -4.86 -6.03
CA TYR A 270 7.48 -4.69 -7.28
C TYR A 270 6.62 -4.97 -8.51
N ARG A 271 5.83 -6.06 -8.48
CA ARG A 271 4.88 -6.37 -9.55
C ARG A 271 3.84 -5.26 -9.69
N ALA A 272 3.38 -4.68 -8.59
CA ALA A 272 2.48 -3.54 -8.63
C ALA A 272 3.11 -2.34 -9.35
N GLU A 273 4.34 -1.95 -8.99
CA GLU A 273 5.02 -0.84 -9.67
C GLU A 273 5.20 -1.08 -11.19
N ASN A 274 5.52 -2.31 -11.60
CA ASN A 274 5.86 -2.62 -12.99
C ASN A 274 4.67 -3.00 -13.87
N ALA A 275 3.69 -3.75 -13.35
CA ALA A 275 2.57 -4.25 -14.16
C ALA A 275 1.39 -3.26 -14.19
N LEU A 276 1.18 -2.51 -13.12
CA LEU A 276 0.04 -1.59 -12.99
C LEU A 276 0.00 -0.50 -14.07
N PRO A 277 1.14 0.06 -14.56
CA PRO A 277 1.13 0.97 -15.69
C PRO A 277 0.39 0.45 -16.93
N SER A 278 0.67 -0.80 -17.30
CA SER A 278 0.04 -1.45 -18.46
C SER A 278 -1.45 -1.73 -18.27
N PHE A 279 -1.88 -1.84 -17.01
CA PHE A 279 -3.26 -2.06 -16.64
C PHE A 279 -4.08 -0.77 -16.59
N LEU A 280 -3.53 0.30 -15.99
CA LEU A 280 -4.24 1.56 -15.79
C LEU A 280 -4.28 2.44 -17.04
N ARG A 281 -3.22 2.48 -17.85
CA ARG A 281 -3.15 3.38 -19.02
C ARG A 281 -4.34 3.22 -19.98
N PRO A 282 -4.79 2.00 -20.34
CA PRO A 282 -5.97 1.83 -21.19
C PRO A 282 -7.27 2.36 -20.58
N ALA A 283 -7.34 2.54 -19.26
CA ALA A 283 -8.50 3.06 -18.55
C ALA A 283 -8.45 4.57 -18.34
N LEU A 284 -7.41 5.27 -18.82
CA LEU A 284 -7.33 6.72 -18.78
C LEU A 284 -8.02 7.34 -19.99
N ASP A 285 -8.94 8.26 -19.73
CA ASP A 285 -9.55 9.13 -20.74
C ASP A 285 -9.23 10.58 -20.40
N ALA A 286 -8.37 11.21 -21.21
CA ALA A 286 -7.91 12.59 -21.03
C ALA A 286 -7.43 12.92 -19.59
N GLY A 287 -6.70 11.99 -18.97
CA GLY A 287 -6.16 12.13 -17.60
C GLY A 287 -7.11 11.65 -16.49
N MET A 288 -8.38 11.39 -16.79
CA MET A 288 -9.36 10.84 -15.85
C MET A 288 -9.32 9.31 -15.88
N LEU A 289 -9.35 8.65 -14.70
CA LEU A 289 -9.46 7.20 -14.63
C LEU A 289 -10.93 6.78 -14.81
N ALA A 290 -11.25 6.26 -16.00
CA ALA A 290 -12.60 5.94 -16.45
C ALA A 290 -12.74 4.50 -16.97
N PRO A 291 -12.45 3.46 -16.14
CA PRO A 291 -12.59 2.08 -16.57
C PRO A 291 -14.07 1.74 -16.77
N ASP A 292 -14.36 1.08 -17.89
CA ASP A 292 -15.65 0.44 -18.15
C ASP A 292 -15.83 -0.81 -17.26
N SER A 293 -16.99 -1.46 -17.35
CA SER A 293 -17.29 -2.65 -16.56
C SER A 293 -16.30 -3.79 -16.81
N ASN A 294 -15.84 -3.97 -18.05
CA ASN A 294 -14.91 -5.02 -18.43
C ASN A 294 -13.51 -4.76 -17.85
N GLY A 295 -13.03 -3.51 -17.95
CA GLY A 295 -11.77 -3.06 -17.35
C GLY A 295 -11.74 -3.31 -15.85
N ARG A 296 -12.84 -2.99 -15.14
CA ARG A 296 -12.97 -3.25 -13.69
C ARG A 296 -12.95 -4.75 -13.38
N GLN A 297 -13.69 -5.56 -14.13
CA GLN A 297 -13.75 -7.02 -13.94
C GLN A 297 -12.41 -7.70 -14.26
N SER A 298 -11.61 -7.12 -15.15
CA SER A 298 -10.30 -7.66 -15.50
C SER A 298 -9.23 -7.49 -14.42
N TYR A 299 -9.45 -6.62 -13.41
CA TYR A 299 -8.46 -6.42 -12.34
C TYR A 299 -8.21 -7.69 -11.52
N PRO A 300 -9.23 -8.34 -10.91
CA PRO A 300 -9.03 -9.63 -10.26
C PRO A 300 -8.41 -10.69 -11.17
N GLU A 301 -8.82 -10.75 -12.43
CA GLU A 301 -8.34 -11.78 -13.37
C GLU A 301 -6.87 -11.61 -13.73
N ARG A 302 -6.47 -10.38 -14.08
CA ARG A 302 -5.14 -10.08 -14.64
C ARG A 302 -4.10 -9.77 -13.58
N PHE A 303 -4.51 -9.16 -12.46
CA PHE A 303 -3.59 -8.64 -11.47
C PHE A 303 -3.52 -9.52 -10.22
N LEU A 304 -4.67 -9.86 -9.64
CA LEU A 304 -4.75 -10.72 -8.45
C LEU A 304 -4.56 -12.19 -8.85
N ARG A 305 -3.96 -13.00 -7.98
CA ARG A 305 -3.80 -14.43 -8.20
C ARG A 305 -4.95 -15.21 -7.59
N ILE A 306 -5.34 -14.88 -6.36
CA ILE A 306 -6.32 -15.65 -5.60
C ILE A 306 -7.52 -14.87 -5.08
N TYR A 307 -7.35 -13.60 -4.74
CA TYR A 307 -8.40 -12.85 -4.07
C TYR A 307 -9.56 -12.56 -5.01
N GLY A 308 -10.79 -12.80 -4.52
CA GLY A 308 -12.01 -12.58 -5.28
C GLY A 308 -12.26 -13.61 -6.39
N LYS A 309 -11.51 -14.73 -6.42
CA LYS A 309 -11.70 -15.81 -7.39
C LYS A 309 -12.32 -17.03 -6.71
N PRO A 310 -13.50 -17.51 -7.16
CA PRO A 310 -14.12 -18.70 -6.60
C PRO A 310 -13.36 -19.98 -6.98
N ASP A 311 -12.78 -19.99 -8.19
CA ASP A 311 -12.05 -21.12 -8.75
C ASP A 311 -10.61 -20.70 -9.10
N LEU A 312 -9.65 -21.58 -8.83
CA LEU A 312 -8.23 -21.35 -9.08
C LEU A 312 -7.64 -22.48 -9.92
N SER A 313 -6.85 -22.12 -10.92
CA SER A 313 -5.99 -23.06 -11.64
C SER A 313 -4.59 -23.01 -11.02
N LEU A 314 -4.11 -24.15 -10.52
CA LEU A 314 -2.78 -24.28 -9.97
C LEU A 314 -1.85 -25.02 -10.95
N PRO A 315 -0.56 -24.68 -11.00
CA PRO A 315 0.43 -25.49 -11.68
C PRO A 315 0.37 -26.93 -11.19
N ARG A 316 0.51 -27.88 -12.12
CA ARG A 316 0.49 -29.31 -11.82
C ARG A 316 1.52 -29.69 -10.75
N SER A 317 2.69 -29.08 -10.75
CA SER A 317 3.74 -29.31 -9.75
C SER A 317 3.27 -29.00 -8.32
N ILE A 318 2.52 -27.91 -8.11
CA ILE A 318 1.97 -27.56 -6.79
C ILE A 318 0.95 -28.62 -6.34
N VAL A 319 0.13 -29.11 -7.27
CA VAL A 319 -0.84 -30.17 -6.99
C VAL A 319 -0.14 -31.48 -6.63
N GLU A 320 0.92 -31.83 -7.36
CA GLU A 320 1.72 -33.03 -7.09
C GLU A 320 2.39 -32.96 -5.71
N LEU A 321 2.99 -31.83 -5.37
CA LEU A 321 3.63 -31.60 -4.07
C LEU A 321 2.63 -31.63 -2.91
N ALA A 322 1.43 -31.07 -3.12
CA ALA A 322 0.33 -31.16 -2.15
C ALA A 322 -0.15 -32.60 -1.93
N ASN A 323 -0.27 -33.38 -3.00
CA ASN A 323 -0.63 -34.79 -2.91
C ASN A 323 0.45 -35.61 -2.19
N GLU A 324 1.72 -35.37 -2.51
CA GLU A 324 2.86 -36.02 -1.86
C GLU A 324 2.91 -35.69 -0.36
N HIS A 325 2.70 -34.43 -0.01
CA HIS A 325 2.58 -34.00 1.39
C HIS A 325 1.46 -34.74 2.11
N ASN A 326 0.24 -34.76 1.55
CA ASN A 326 -0.91 -35.42 2.16
C ASN A 326 -0.68 -36.93 2.33
N GLN A 327 -0.10 -37.60 1.33
CA GLN A 327 0.26 -39.01 1.41
C GLN A 327 1.28 -39.27 2.51
N THR A 328 2.26 -38.38 2.66
CA THR A 328 3.27 -38.47 3.72
C THR A 328 2.65 -38.28 5.10
N VAL A 329 1.77 -37.28 5.27
CA VAL A 329 0.99 -37.07 6.51
C VAL A 329 0.17 -38.31 6.87
N GLU A 330 -0.53 -38.90 5.91
CA GLU A 330 -1.31 -40.13 6.13
C GLU A 330 -0.41 -41.31 6.52
N SER A 331 0.77 -41.43 5.90
CA SER A 331 1.75 -42.47 6.22
C SER A 331 2.26 -42.32 7.66
N ILE A 332 2.64 -41.11 8.07
CA ILE A 332 3.07 -40.80 9.44
C ILE A 332 1.95 -41.14 10.42
N HIS A 333 0.71 -40.73 10.12
CA HIS A 333 -0.43 -41.02 10.99
C HIS A 333 -0.67 -42.53 11.18
N LYS A 334 -0.44 -43.34 10.14
CA LYS A 334 -0.54 -44.81 10.23
C LYS A 334 0.61 -45.45 11.01
N GLN A 335 1.80 -44.85 11.01
CA GLN A 335 2.97 -45.35 11.73
C GLN A 335 2.92 -45.07 13.23
N VAL A 336 2.18 -44.04 13.64
CA VAL A 336 2.03 -43.64 15.04
C VAL A 336 0.87 -44.44 15.65
N ILE A 337 1.19 -45.59 16.24
CA ILE A 337 0.21 -46.61 16.68
C ILE A 337 -0.64 -46.13 17.87
N ASP A 338 -0.12 -45.24 18.72
CA ASP A 338 -0.85 -44.61 19.83
C ASP A 338 -0.16 -43.28 20.18
N GLY A 339 -0.71 -42.14 19.75
CA GLY A 339 -0.21 -40.83 20.16
C GLY A 339 -0.47 -39.69 19.18
N TYR A 340 -0.09 -38.49 19.62
CA TYR A 340 0.08 -37.34 18.74
C TYR A 340 1.47 -37.41 18.12
N TRP A 341 1.59 -36.99 16.87
CA TRP A 341 2.88 -36.72 16.25
C TRP A 341 3.03 -35.21 16.05
N TYR A 342 4.25 -34.72 16.15
CA TYR A 342 4.54 -33.31 15.97
C TYR A 342 5.28 -33.12 14.65
N ARG A 343 4.90 -32.10 13.87
CA ARG A 343 5.53 -31.81 12.57
C ARG A 343 7.05 -31.66 12.67
N SER A 344 7.54 -31.10 13.77
CA SER A 344 8.97 -30.91 14.04
C SER A 344 9.77 -32.22 14.03
N GLU A 345 9.14 -33.36 14.34
CA GLU A 345 9.79 -34.67 14.38
C GLU A 345 9.96 -35.29 12.98
N TRP A 346 9.25 -34.77 11.98
CA TRP A 346 9.15 -35.34 10.63
C TRP A 346 9.54 -34.37 9.53
N ILE A 347 10.14 -33.22 9.89
CA ILE A 347 10.33 -32.11 8.95
C ILE A 347 11.21 -32.46 7.75
N GLU A 348 12.17 -33.37 7.92
CA GLU A 348 13.06 -33.85 6.85
C GLU A 348 12.34 -34.74 5.82
N PHE A 349 11.26 -35.40 6.23
CA PHE A 349 10.52 -36.35 5.40
C PHE A 349 9.23 -35.78 4.84
N LEU A 350 8.82 -34.60 5.30
CA LEU A 350 7.54 -33.99 4.97
C LEU A 350 7.76 -32.90 3.92
N PRO A 351 7.41 -33.16 2.64
CA PRO A 351 7.53 -32.16 1.58
C PRO A 351 6.80 -30.88 1.99
N ASP A 352 7.35 -29.71 1.66
CA ASP A 352 6.61 -28.46 1.86
C ASP A 352 5.71 -28.21 0.64
N PRO A 353 4.38 -28.47 0.72
CA PRO A 353 3.48 -28.39 -0.43
C PRO A 353 3.28 -26.96 -0.92
N PHE A 354 3.86 -26.00 -0.22
CA PHE A 354 3.73 -24.61 -0.53
C PHE A 354 5.02 -24.00 -1.05
N GLU A 355 5.97 -24.73 -1.62
CA GLU A 355 7.22 -24.19 -2.17
C GLU A 355 7.07 -22.79 -2.83
N PRO A 356 7.97 -21.82 -2.54
CA PRO A 356 7.81 -20.42 -2.94
C PRO A 356 8.07 -20.20 -4.45
N ALA A 357 7.13 -20.66 -5.29
CA ALA A 357 7.24 -20.68 -6.75
C ALA A 357 7.15 -19.29 -7.41
N TYR A 358 6.84 -18.24 -6.64
CA TYR A 358 6.54 -16.90 -7.17
C TYR A 358 7.47 -15.80 -6.65
N LEU A 359 8.66 -16.15 -6.15
CA LEU A 359 9.64 -15.19 -5.63
C LEU A 359 10.68 -14.71 -6.66
N LEU A 360 10.59 -15.16 -7.92
CA LEU A 360 11.59 -14.85 -8.95
C LEU A 360 11.85 -13.34 -9.11
N ASP A 361 10.78 -12.53 -9.09
CA ASP A 361 10.88 -11.07 -9.16
C ASP A 361 11.74 -10.49 -8.03
N ALA A 362 11.62 -11.03 -6.81
CA ALA A 362 12.38 -10.61 -5.64
C ALA A 362 13.87 -10.97 -5.73
N LEU A 363 14.18 -12.09 -6.38
CA LEU A 363 15.54 -12.58 -6.55
C LEU A 363 16.30 -11.83 -7.65
N HIS A 364 15.61 -11.46 -8.73
CA HIS A 364 16.25 -10.90 -9.93
C HIS A 364 16.27 -9.37 -9.96
N SER A 365 15.52 -8.70 -9.09
CA SER A 365 15.39 -7.26 -9.20
C SER A 365 16.61 -6.50 -8.68
N PRO A 366 17.19 -5.59 -9.49
CA PRO A 366 18.28 -4.74 -9.04
C PRO A 366 17.84 -3.69 -8.01
N LEU A 367 16.54 -3.38 -7.92
CA LEU A 367 16.01 -2.37 -6.99
C LEU A 367 16.19 -2.77 -5.53
N LYS A 368 16.25 -4.07 -5.26
CA LYS A 368 16.47 -4.63 -3.93
C LYS A 368 17.94 -4.53 -3.49
N GLY A 369 18.83 -4.16 -4.41
CA GLY A 369 20.27 -4.24 -4.22
C GLY A 369 20.72 -5.67 -3.94
N ASN A 370 21.79 -5.82 -3.16
CA ASN A 370 22.34 -7.13 -2.81
C ASN A 370 21.81 -7.65 -1.45
N ILE A 371 20.52 -7.43 -1.16
CA ILE A 371 19.87 -7.86 0.08
C ILE A 371 18.94 -9.03 -0.26
N TYR A 372 19.26 -10.21 0.27
CA TYR A 372 18.52 -11.44 0.01
C TYR A 372 18.27 -12.17 1.33
N LEU A 373 17.06 -12.70 1.50
CA LEU A 373 16.74 -13.61 2.61
C LEU A 373 16.79 -15.07 2.16
N SER A 374 17.29 -15.33 0.95
CA SER A 374 17.26 -16.62 0.27
C SER A 374 17.98 -17.74 1.02
N HIS A 375 19.08 -17.43 1.71
CA HIS A 375 19.77 -18.39 2.58
C HIS A 375 18.91 -18.79 3.78
N LEU A 376 18.04 -17.92 4.30
CA LEU A 376 17.07 -18.28 5.34
C LEU A 376 15.94 -19.16 4.77
N ILE A 377 15.63 -19.03 3.48
CA ILE A 377 14.57 -19.79 2.81
C ILE A 377 15.02 -21.22 2.53
N TRP A 378 16.18 -21.37 1.88
CA TRP A 378 16.65 -22.64 1.31
C TRP A 378 17.88 -23.22 2.03
N GLY A 379 18.54 -22.46 2.91
CA GLY A 379 19.85 -22.79 3.46
C GLY A 379 21.00 -22.32 2.55
N ASP A 380 22.19 -22.16 3.12
CA ASP A 380 23.36 -21.62 2.42
C ASP A 380 23.77 -22.44 1.19
N GLU A 381 23.75 -23.78 1.29
CA GLU A 381 24.18 -24.67 0.21
C GLU A 381 23.24 -24.64 -0.99
N GLU A 382 21.92 -24.74 -0.75
CA GLU A 382 20.93 -24.66 -1.82
C GLU A 382 20.88 -23.25 -2.41
N TRP A 383 20.97 -22.22 -1.57
CA TRP A 383 21.03 -20.84 -2.06
C TRP A 383 22.24 -20.61 -2.95
N GLU A 384 23.43 -21.09 -2.58
CA GLU A 384 24.62 -20.95 -3.42
C GLU A 384 24.44 -21.64 -4.79
N ARG A 385 23.82 -22.82 -4.81
CA ARG A 385 23.47 -23.51 -6.07
C ARG A 385 22.51 -22.69 -6.92
N ILE A 386 21.42 -22.19 -6.35
CA ILE A 386 20.43 -21.33 -7.04
C ILE A 386 21.11 -20.06 -7.57
N ARG A 387 21.90 -19.40 -6.73
CA ARG A 387 22.60 -18.15 -7.04
C ARG A 387 23.55 -18.32 -8.22
N VAL A 388 24.37 -19.38 -8.22
CA VAL A 388 25.28 -19.68 -9.33
C VAL A 388 24.50 -20.05 -10.59
N HIS A 389 23.46 -20.88 -10.47
CA HIS A 389 22.65 -21.31 -11.61
C HIS A 389 21.95 -20.14 -12.32
N HIS A 390 21.43 -19.19 -11.55
CA HIS A 390 20.71 -18.02 -12.06
C HIS A 390 21.59 -16.77 -12.23
N ASN A 391 22.90 -16.88 -11.99
CA ASN A 391 23.85 -15.77 -12.04
C ASN A 391 23.42 -14.56 -11.18
N LEU A 392 22.98 -14.83 -9.95
CA LEU A 392 22.56 -13.83 -8.98
C LEU A 392 23.78 -13.27 -8.22
N PRO A 393 23.74 -11.98 -7.82
CA PRO A 393 24.87 -11.36 -7.12
C PRO A 393 25.06 -11.97 -5.73
N GLU A 394 26.28 -11.88 -5.22
CA GLU A 394 26.60 -12.26 -3.84
C GLU A 394 25.89 -11.30 -2.85
N PRO A 395 25.27 -11.81 -1.77
CA PRO A 395 24.66 -10.96 -0.76
C PRO A 395 25.70 -10.01 -0.16
N ALA A 396 25.42 -8.70 -0.13
CA ALA A 396 26.42 -7.73 0.30
C ALA A 396 26.61 -7.65 1.83
N ARG A 397 25.65 -8.19 2.62
CA ARG A 397 25.61 -8.08 4.09
C ARG A 397 24.77 -9.21 4.70
N THR A 398 25.02 -9.48 5.99
CA THR A 398 24.02 -10.09 6.88
C THR A 398 22.85 -9.12 7.03
N ASP A 399 21.66 -9.55 6.62
CA ASP A 399 20.43 -8.76 6.74
C ASP A 399 19.90 -8.75 8.20
N PRO A 400 19.03 -7.79 8.55
CA PRO A 400 18.49 -7.65 9.91
C PRO A 400 17.72 -8.88 10.42
N ILE A 401 17.08 -9.64 9.53
CA ILE A 401 16.29 -10.81 9.91
C ILE A 401 17.21 -11.97 10.30
N THR A 402 18.28 -12.19 9.54
CA THR A 402 19.33 -13.16 9.89
C THR A 402 19.93 -12.82 11.25
N GLU A 403 20.36 -11.56 11.44
CA GLU A 403 20.97 -11.13 12.70
C GLU A 403 20.02 -11.32 13.89
N MET A 404 18.73 -11.02 13.71
CA MET A 404 17.71 -11.24 14.73
C MET A 404 17.59 -12.72 15.11
N TYR A 405 17.43 -13.62 14.15
CA TYR A 405 17.30 -15.06 14.44
C TYR A 405 18.56 -15.66 15.05
N SER A 406 19.76 -15.21 14.64
CA SER A 406 21.02 -15.61 15.28
C SER A 406 21.05 -15.21 16.76
N LYS A 407 20.56 -14.01 17.11
CA LYS A 407 20.46 -13.55 18.50
C LYS A 407 19.41 -14.31 19.31
N LEU A 408 18.38 -14.84 18.65
CA LEU A 408 17.32 -15.64 19.28
C LEU A 408 17.71 -17.11 19.48
N GLY A 409 18.82 -17.56 18.87
CA GLY A 409 19.30 -18.94 18.96
C GLY A 409 18.54 -19.90 18.04
N GLU A 410 18.00 -19.40 16.94
CA GLU A 410 17.26 -20.17 15.93
C GLU A 410 18.16 -20.62 14.75
N PHE A 411 19.48 -20.59 14.94
CA PHE A 411 20.53 -21.04 14.00
C PHE A 411 21.55 -21.94 14.67
#